data_AF-A0A0Q0ZK17-F1
#
_entry.id   AF-A0A0Q0ZK17-F1
#
_cell.length_a   1.000
_cell.length_b   1.000
_cell.length_c   1.000
_cell.angle_alpha   90.00
_cell.angle_beta   90.00
_cell.angle_gamma   90.00
#
_symmetry.space_group_name_H-M   'P 1'
#
loop_
_entity.id
_entity.type
_entity.pdbx_description
1 polymer ?
#
loop_
_entity_poly.entity_id
_entity_poly.type
_entity_poly.pdbx_seq_one_letter_code
_entity_poly.pdbx_strand_id
1 'polypeptide(L)'
;MNRNIIKQLRWLVVVPASIGLGILYATYISPILMGGMSNSFEHGASPLMASMITIVSAYIIAPTYKFKTSLTIACLWLLAPLTGIIIMIFGIKINGEEQYLLDGGVALFTTILGVLFGLFITWRLTAKHNQSDEKIIV
;
A
#
# COMPACT_ATOMS: atom_id res chain seq x y z
N MET A 1 -5.23 -15.99 -30.04
CA MET A 1 -4.48 -15.52 -28.84
C MET A 1 -5.02 -16.23 -27.61
N ASN A 2 -4.17 -16.93 -26.84
CA ASN A 2 -4.63 -17.77 -25.73
C ASN A 2 -5.21 -16.90 -24.58
N ARG A 3 -6.46 -17.15 -24.18
CA ARG A 3 -7.15 -16.40 -23.10
C ARG A 3 -6.39 -16.42 -21.77
N ASN A 4 -5.57 -17.44 -21.52
CA ASN A 4 -4.75 -17.52 -20.32
C ASN A 4 -3.57 -16.53 -20.32
N ILE A 5 -2.99 -16.25 -21.48
CA ILE A 5 -1.89 -15.28 -21.62
C ILE A 5 -2.38 -13.86 -21.34
N ILE A 6 -3.57 -13.50 -21.84
CA ILE A 6 -4.19 -12.19 -21.61
C ILE A 6 -4.49 -11.99 -20.12
N LYS A 7 -4.93 -13.04 -19.41
CA LYS A 7 -5.14 -12.99 -17.97
C LYS A 7 -3.83 -12.74 -17.22
N GLN A 8 -2.77 -13.48 -17.55
CA GLN A 8 -1.45 -13.30 -16.92
C GLN A 8 -0.86 -11.90 -17.19
N LEU A 9 -1.01 -11.37 -18.41
CA LEU A 9 -0.55 -10.03 -18.77
C LEU A 9 -1.24 -8.94 -17.94
N ARG A 10 -2.54 -9.10 -17.64
CA ARG A 10 -3.29 -8.15 -16.78
C ARG A 10 -2.76 -8.14 -15.35
N TRP A 11 -2.39 -9.30 -14.79
CA TRP A 11 -1.77 -9.38 -13.47
C TRP A 11 -0.40 -8.69 -13.41
N LEU A 12 0.35 -8.74 -14.51
CA LEU A 12 1.63 -8.06 -14.63
C LEU A 12 1.50 -6.54 -14.59
N VAL A 13 0.33 -5.99 -14.96
CA VAL A 13 0.04 -4.54 -14.90
C VAL A 13 -0.47 -4.10 -13.53
N VAL A 14 -1.17 -4.97 -12.79
CA VAL A 14 -1.78 -4.62 -11.49
C VAL A 14 -0.73 -4.14 -10.49
N VAL A 15 0.36 -4.90 -10.32
CA VAL A 15 1.39 -4.61 -9.30
C VAL A 15 2.16 -3.33 -9.61
N PRO A 16 2.71 -3.12 -10.83
CA PRO A 16 3.38 -1.87 -11.16
C PRO A 16 2.44 -0.66 -11.16
N ALA A 17 1.19 -0.82 -11.60
CA ALA A 17 0.23 0.28 -11.61
C ALA A 17 -0.16 0.70 -10.19
N SER A 18 -0.41 -0.25 -9.27
CA SER A 18 -0.75 0.07 -7.89
C SER A 18 0.42 0.72 -7.14
N ILE A 19 1.64 0.21 -7.34
CA ILE A 19 2.85 0.78 -6.73
C ILE A 19 3.14 2.16 -7.33
N GLY A 20 3.01 2.30 -8.65
CA GLY A 20 3.17 3.55 -9.36
C GLY A 20 2.21 4.64 -8.86
N LEU A 21 0.95 4.29 -8.56
CA LEU A 21 -0.01 5.21 -7.95
C LEU A 21 0.40 5.63 -6.54
N GLY A 22 0.94 4.72 -5.73
CA GLY A 22 1.50 5.04 -4.42
C GLY A 22 2.67 6.01 -4.51
N ILE A 23 3.59 5.79 -5.45
CA ILE A 23 4.75 6.67 -5.69
C ILE A 23 4.30 8.03 -6.20
N LEU A 24 3.40 8.08 -7.19
CA LEU A 24 2.84 9.32 -7.72
C LEU A 24 2.19 10.15 -6.61
N TYR A 25 1.46 9.49 -5.70
CA TYR A 25 0.89 10.16 -4.54
C TYR A 25 1.99 10.74 -3.65
N ALA A 26 2.96 9.93 -3.23
CA ALA A 26 4.01 10.36 -2.31
C ALA A 26 4.89 11.49 -2.89
N THR A 27 5.16 11.47 -4.19
CA THR A 27 6.11 12.40 -4.84
C THR A 27 5.47 13.68 -5.35
N TYR A 28 4.24 13.63 -5.86
CA TYR A 28 3.62 14.80 -6.51
C TYR A 28 2.39 15.31 -5.77
N ILE A 29 1.60 14.43 -5.16
CA ILE A 29 0.32 14.82 -4.54
C ILE A 29 0.54 15.22 -3.07
N SER A 30 1.34 14.46 -2.33
CA SER A 30 1.63 14.71 -0.91
C SER A 30 2.22 16.10 -0.67
N PRO A 31 3.25 16.56 -1.42
CA PRO A 31 3.86 17.87 -1.16
C PRO A 31 2.91 19.04 -1.45
N ILE A 32 1.98 18.88 -2.40
CA ILE A 32 0.99 19.91 -2.73
C ILE A 32 -0.12 19.95 -1.68
N LEU A 33 -0.59 18.79 -1.21
CA LEU A 33 -1.65 18.69 -0.22
C LEU A 33 -1.18 19.06 1.20
N MET A 34 0.10 18.81 1.50
CA MET A 34 0.66 18.94 2.85
C MET A 34 1.72 20.04 2.97
N GLY A 35 2.04 20.78 1.90
CA GLY A 35 3.12 21.78 1.83
C GLY A 35 2.99 23.02 2.73
N GLY A 36 2.06 23.01 3.69
CA GLY A 36 1.94 24.01 4.76
C GLY A 36 1.79 23.39 6.16
N MET A 37 1.91 22.07 6.30
CA MET A 37 1.84 21.36 7.59
C MET A 37 3.23 21.14 8.18
N SER A 38 3.29 20.80 9.47
CA SER A 38 4.58 20.53 10.12
C SER A 38 5.26 19.30 9.51
N ASN A 39 6.59 19.33 9.43
CA ASN A 39 7.40 18.24 8.87
C ASN A 39 7.09 16.87 9.49
N SER A 40 6.76 16.83 10.80
CA SER A 40 6.38 15.61 11.50
C SER A 40 5.04 15.04 11.02
N PHE A 41 4.08 15.89 10.64
CA PHE A 41 2.80 15.45 10.10
C PHE A 41 2.97 14.91 8.68
N GLU A 42 3.76 15.59 7.84
CA GLU A 42 4.05 15.14 6.48
C GLU A 42 4.78 13.79 6.46
N HIS A 43 5.78 13.61 7.34
CA HIS A 43 6.52 12.35 7.47
C HIS A 43 5.65 11.16 7.91
N GLY A 44 4.61 11.39 8.69
CA GLY A 44 3.69 10.33 9.11
C GLY A 44 2.54 10.09 8.13
N ALA A 45 1.96 11.16 7.58
CA ALA A 45 0.76 11.05 6.75
C ALA A 45 1.06 10.54 5.33
N SER A 46 2.23 10.87 4.77
CA SER A 46 2.66 10.41 3.45
C SER A 46 2.74 8.87 3.34
N PRO A 47 3.50 8.15 4.19
CA PRO A 47 3.56 6.69 4.14
C PRO A 47 2.21 6.00 4.47
N LEU A 48 1.40 6.59 5.36
CA LEU A 48 0.06 6.10 5.65
C LEU A 48 -0.83 6.13 4.41
N MET A 49 -0.90 7.28 3.74
CA MET A 49 -1.76 7.46 2.58
C MET A 49 -1.23 6.70 1.36
N ALA A 50 0.10 6.67 1.15
CA ALA A 50 0.71 5.94 0.04
C ALA A 50 0.44 4.43 0.13
N SER A 51 0.60 3.82 1.31
CA SER A 51 0.31 2.40 1.52
C SER A 51 -1.18 2.08 1.36
N MET A 52 -2.06 2.92 1.91
CA MET A 52 -3.51 2.78 1.75
C MET A 52 -3.94 2.88 0.27
N ILE A 53 -3.49 3.91 -0.46
CA ILE A 53 -3.80 4.10 -1.89
C ILE A 53 -3.30 2.93 -2.72
N THR A 54 -2.12 2.41 -2.44
CA THR A 54 -1.57 1.27 -3.16
C THR A 54 -2.43 0.01 -2.98
N ILE A 55 -2.90 -0.26 -1.76
CA ILE A 55 -3.75 -1.44 -1.47
C ILE A 55 -5.15 -1.28 -2.05
N VAL A 56 -5.76 -0.09 -1.95
CA VAL A 56 -7.10 0.16 -2.50
C VAL A 56 -7.06 0.16 -4.03
N SER A 57 -6.04 0.75 -4.65
CA SER A 57 -5.90 0.73 -6.11
C SER A 57 -5.70 -0.68 -6.64
N ALA A 58 -4.93 -1.52 -5.94
CA ALA A 58 -4.80 -2.94 -6.26
C ALA A 58 -6.16 -3.66 -6.34
N TYR A 59 -7.04 -3.38 -5.38
CA TYR A 59 -8.41 -3.92 -5.36
C TYR A 59 -9.22 -3.49 -6.59
N ILE A 60 -9.14 -2.21 -6.96
CA ILE A 60 -9.91 -1.61 -8.05
C ILE A 60 -9.43 -2.12 -9.41
N ILE A 61 -8.12 -2.19 -9.61
CA ILE A 61 -7.50 -2.60 -10.89
C ILE A 61 -7.59 -4.11 -11.10
N ALA A 62 -7.58 -4.91 -10.03
CA ALA A 62 -7.62 -6.36 -10.13
C ALA A 62 -8.88 -6.87 -10.87
N PRO A 63 -8.72 -7.66 -11.94
CA PRO A 63 -9.86 -8.16 -12.71
C PRO A 63 -10.62 -9.30 -11.99
N THR A 64 -9.92 -10.12 -11.21
CA THR A 64 -10.48 -11.22 -10.40
C THR A 64 -9.72 -11.36 -9.08
N TYR A 65 -10.31 -12.06 -8.10
CA TYR A 65 -9.71 -12.28 -6.76
C TYR A 65 -9.25 -10.98 -6.05
N LYS A 66 -10.01 -9.89 -6.21
CA LYS A 66 -9.65 -8.52 -5.80
C LYS A 66 -9.08 -8.40 -4.39
N PHE A 67 -9.73 -9.05 -3.41
CA PHE A 67 -9.28 -9.03 -2.02
C PHE A 67 -7.95 -9.76 -1.82
N LYS A 68 -7.75 -10.93 -2.46
CA LYS A 68 -6.48 -11.67 -2.40
C LYS A 68 -5.34 -10.84 -2.98
N THR A 69 -5.57 -10.11 -4.07
CA THR A 69 -4.58 -9.20 -4.66
C THR A 69 -4.18 -8.09 -3.70
N SER A 70 -5.18 -7.49 -3.04
CA SER A 70 -4.97 -6.43 -2.06
C SER A 70 -4.16 -6.95 -0.87
N LEU A 71 -4.42 -8.19 -0.44
CA LEU A 71 -3.66 -8.87 0.61
C LEU A 71 -2.21 -9.15 0.20
N THR A 72 -1.97 -9.62 -1.03
CA THR A 72 -0.60 -9.82 -1.54
C THR A 72 0.19 -8.51 -1.57
N ILE A 73 -0.43 -7.42 -2.04
CA ILE A 73 0.22 -6.10 -2.10
C ILE A 73 0.43 -5.52 -0.69
N ALA A 74 -0.49 -5.75 0.24
CA ALA A 74 -0.29 -5.41 1.65
C ALA A 74 0.92 -6.15 2.24
N CYS A 75 1.07 -7.45 1.98
CA CYS A 75 2.25 -8.21 2.41
C CYS A 75 3.55 -7.68 1.80
N LEU A 76 3.54 -7.30 0.51
CA LEU A 76 4.70 -6.67 -0.13
C LEU A 76 5.05 -5.33 0.54
N TRP A 77 4.05 -4.52 0.87
CA TRP A 77 4.26 -3.26 1.58
C TRP A 77 4.83 -3.44 2.99
N LEU A 78 4.54 -4.56 3.65
CA LEU A 78 5.12 -4.89 4.96
C LEU A 78 6.58 -5.36 4.88
N LEU A 79 7.10 -5.73 3.70
CA LEU A 79 8.52 -6.06 3.56
C LEU A 79 9.41 -4.84 3.79
N ALA A 80 9.01 -3.65 3.32
CA ALA A 80 9.76 -2.42 3.52
C ALA A 80 9.99 -2.10 5.02
N PRO A 81 8.97 -2.05 5.89
CA PRO A 81 9.18 -1.83 7.30
C PRO A 81 9.97 -2.97 7.96
N LEU A 82 9.80 -4.21 7.51
CA LEU A 82 10.55 -5.35 8.01
C LEU A 82 12.05 -5.21 7.70
N THR A 83 12.40 -4.75 6.49
CA THR A 83 13.79 -4.44 6.14
C THR A 83 14.36 -3.30 6.98
N GLY A 84 13.58 -2.23 7.22
CA GLY A 84 14.01 -1.12 8.07
C GLY A 84 14.30 -1.56 9.51
N ILE A 85 13.45 -2.43 10.07
CA ILE A 85 13.65 -3.02 11.39
C ILE A 85 14.91 -3.89 11.43
N ILE A 86 15.15 -4.72 10.40
CA ILE A 86 16.37 -5.55 10.31
C ILE A 86 17.62 -4.68 10.26
N ILE A 87 17.66 -3.67 9.38
CA ILE A 87 18.79 -2.73 9.26
C ILE A 87 19.11 -2.11 10.62
N MET A 88 18.06 -1.70 11.34
CA MET A 88 18.19 -1.09 12.65
C MET A 88 18.71 -2.07 13.72
N ILE A 89 18.14 -3.28 13.84
CA ILE A 89 18.55 -4.29 14.84
C ILE A 89 20.02 -4.67 14.66
N PHE A 90 20.47 -4.82 13.42
CA PHE A 90 21.84 -5.20 13.10
C PHE A 90 22.81 -4.02 13.02
N GLY A 91 22.35 -2.78 13.27
CA GLY A 91 23.18 -1.58 13.23
C GLY A 91 23.81 -1.34 11.85
N ILE A 92 23.15 -1.75 10.77
CA ILE A 92 23.65 -1.64 9.41
C ILE A 92 23.64 -0.16 9.02
N LYS A 93 24.83 0.41 8.81
CA LYS A 93 24.99 1.80 8.36
C LYS A 93 24.65 1.89 6.88
N ILE A 94 23.64 2.69 6.54
CA ILE A 94 23.30 3.02 5.16
C ILE A 94 23.87 4.41 4.89
N ASN A 95 24.76 4.52 3.90
CA ASN A 95 25.47 5.77 3.58
C ASN A 95 26.34 6.35 4.73
N GLY A 96 26.75 5.52 5.68
CA GLY A 96 27.64 5.94 6.79
C GLY A 96 26.91 6.55 7.99
N GLU A 97 25.60 6.76 7.93
CA GLU A 97 24.80 7.26 9.04
C GLU A 97 24.15 6.12 9.83
N GLU A 98 24.06 6.29 11.15
CA GLU A 98 23.27 5.42 12.02
C GLU A 98 21.80 5.82 11.90
N GLN A 99 20.96 4.89 11.44
CA GLN A 99 19.53 5.16 11.31
C GLN A 99 18.88 5.18 12.69
N TYR A 100 18.51 6.38 13.15
CA TYR A 100 17.84 6.56 14.43
C TYR A 100 16.35 6.18 14.34
N LEU A 101 15.88 5.49 15.38
CA LEU A 101 14.51 5.01 15.60
C LEU A 101 13.47 6.13 15.52
N LEU A 102 13.86 7.38 15.81
CA LEU A 102 12.94 8.50 16.00
C LEU A 102 12.25 8.95 14.70
N ASP A 103 12.99 9.07 13.60
CA ASP A 103 12.43 9.49 12.30
C ASP A 103 11.95 8.29 11.47
N GLY A 104 12.64 7.15 11.53
CA GLY A 104 12.20 5.92 10.86
C GLY A 104 10.97 5.28 11.51
N GLY A 105 10.87 5.32 12.84
CA GLY A 105 9.81 4.66 13.61
C GLY A 105 8.41 5.17 13.31
N VAL A 106 8.27 6.49 13.11
CA VAL A 106 6.97 7.09 12.74
C VAL A 106 6.53 6.62 11.37
N ALA A 107 7.44 6.60 10.39
CA ALA A 107 7.14 6.11 9.04
C ALA A 107 6.79 4.61 9.03
N LEU A 108 7.48 3.80 9.84
CA LEU A 108 7.17 2.37 10.01
C LEU A 108 5.76 2.16 10.58
N PHE A 109 5.45 2.84 11.68
CA PHE A 109 4.16 2.72 12.36
C PHE A 109 3.00 3.18 11.47
N THR A 110 3.17 4.31 10.81
CA THR A 110 2.14 4.90 9.92
C THR A 110 1.95 4.08 8.65
N THR A 111 2.99 3.44 8.12
CA THR A 111 2.87 2.46 7.02
C THR A 111 2.02 1.27 7.46
N ILE A 112 2.28 0.69 8.64
CA ILE A 112 1.50 -0.45 9.14
C ILE A 112 0.02 -0.05 9.32
N LEU A 113 -0.24 1.14 9.87
CA LEU A 113 -1.60 1.65 9.97
C LEU A 113 -2.27 1.84 8.61
N GLY A 114 -1.58 2.45 7.64
CA GLY A 114 -2.09 2.62 6.28
C GLY A 114 -2.40 1.28 5.60
N VAL A 115 -1.56 0.27 5.82
CA VAL A 115 -1.80 -1.11 5.37
C VAL A 115 -3.09 -1.68 5.98
N LEU A 116 -3.26 -1.57 7.29
CA LEU A 116 -4.45 -2.04 8.00
C LEU A 116 -5.72 -1.33 7.53
N PHE A 117 -5.68 -0.01 7.36
CA PHE A 117 -6.80 0.77 6.85
C PHE A 117 -7.15 0.39 5.41
N GLY A 118 -6.15 0.23 4.53
CA GLY A 118 -6.36 -0.22 3.16
C GLY A 118 -7.02 -1.61 3.10
N LEU A 119 -6.55 -2.54 3.93
CA LEU A 119 -7.15 -3.88 4.03
C LEU A 119 -8.57 -3.84 4.58
N PHE A 120 -8.84 -3.00 5.58
CA PHE A 120 -10.18 -2.83 6.14
C PHE A 120 -11.17 -2.30 5.08
N ILE A 121 -10.76 -1.29 4.31
CA ILE A 121 -11.58 -0.73 3.22
C ILE A 121 -11.89 -1.80 2.17
N THR A 122 -10.87 -2.50 1.68
CA THR A 122 -11.03 -3.53 0.64
C THR A 122 -11.85 -4.73 1.12
N TRP A 123 -11.72 -5.10 2.41
CA TRP A 123 -12.58 -6.11 3.03
C TRP A 123 -14.04 -5.66 3.05
N ARG A 124 -14.32 -4.43 3.49
CA ARG A 124 -15.68 -3.86 3.55
C ARG A 124 -16.32 -3.75 2.16
N LEU A 125 -15.54 -3.41 1.14
CA LEU A 125 -16.01 -3.39 -0.25
C LEU A 125 -16.37 -4.80 -0.74
N THR A 126 -15.57 -5.80 -0.38
CA THR A 126 -15.84 -7.20 -0.73
C THR A 126 -17.08 -7.73 -0.05
N ALA A 127 -17.26 -7.46 1.25
CA ALA A 127 -18.45 -7.86 2.00
C ALA A 127 -19.73 -7.27 1.40
N LYS A 128 -19.70 -5.99 0.98
CA LYS A 128 -20.84 -5.36 0.29
C LYS A 128 -21.14 -5.99 -1.06
N HIS A 129 -20.12 -6.35 -1.84
CA HIS A 129 -20.32 -6.98 -3.15
C HIS A 129 -21.04 -8.33 -3.01
N ASN A 130 -20.60 -9.16 -2.06
CA ASN A 130 -21.22 -10.47 -1.81
C ASN A 130 -22.68 -10.37 -1.35
N GLN A 131 -23.03 -9.35 -0.54
CA GLN A 131 -24.42 -9.11 -0.12
C GLN A 131 -25.34 -8.63 -1.25
N SER A 132 -24.80 -7.93 -2.25
CA SER A 132 -25.57 -7.52 -3.43
C SER A 132 -25.89 -8.70 -4.34
N ASP A 133 -24.97 -9.66 -4.48
CA ASP A 133 -25.19 -10.85 -5.30
C ASP A 133 -26.25 -11.78 -4.70
N GLU A 134 -26.32 -11.92 -3.37
CA GLU A 134 -27.40 -12.70 -2.71
C GLU A 134 -28.79 -12.08 -2.89
N LYS A 135 -28.90 -10.75 -2.99
CA LYS A 135 -30.19 -10.07 -3.16
C LYS A 135 -30.79 -10.20 -4.56
N ILE A 136 -30.01 -10.62 -5.56
CA ILE A 136 -30.48 -10.78 -6.95
C ILE A 136 -31.08 -12.19 -7.17
N ILE A 137 -30.83 -13.12 -6.24
CA ILE A 137 -31.23 -14.53 -6.37
C ILE A 137 -32.54 -14.82 -5.59
N VAL A 138 -33.15 -13.81 -4.96
CA VAL A 138 -34.43 -13.94 -4.23
C VAL A 138 -35.56 -13.24 -4.98
#